data_AF-A0A729JUW5-F1
#
_entry.id   AF-A0A729JUW5-F1
#
_cell.length_a   1.000
_cell.length_b   1.000
_cell.length_c   1.000
_cell.angle_alpha   90.00
_cell.angle_beta   90.00
_cell.angle_gamma   90.00
#
_symmetry.space_group_name_H-M   'P 1'
#
loop_
_entity.id
_entity.type
_entity.pdbx_description
1 polymer ?
#
loop_
_entity_poly.entity_id
_entity_poly.type
_entity_poly.pdbx_seq_one_letter_code
_entity_poly.pdbx_strand_id
1 'polypeptide(L)'
;AGGGNKTDRNPDYEHTLDTLDVEIAMATLPMDFNIYELPGSVYRRAKEIVKKKESPFKEWSAALRATPGILDYSRAAIFALIRSAHPEFYHYPGRLQGYINANLTETDHENPTEEALTAAR
;
A
#
# COMPACT_ATOMS: atom_id res chain seq x y z
N ALA A 1 12.20 -11.79 -6.02
CA ALA A 1 12.16 -10.45 -6.64
C ALA A 1 12.09 -9.44 -5.50
N GLY A 2 13.14 -8.66 -5.30
CA GLY A 2 13.18 -7.56 -4.35
C GLY A 2 13.47 -6.29 -5.15
N GLY A 3 12.65 -5.26 -4.95
CA GLY A 3 12.72 -4.00 -5.68
C GLY A 3 14.10 -3.36 -5.50
N GLY A 4 14.90 -3.41 -6.57
CA GLY A 4 16.20 -2.75 -6.62
C GLY A 4 16.09 -1.26 -6.99
N ASN A 5 14.87 -0.80 -7.24
CA ASN A 5 14.58 0.60 -7.50
C ASN A 5 14.46 1.36 -6.19
N LYS A 6 14.99 2.58 -6.18
CA LYS A 6 14.74 3.50 -5.07
C LYS A 6 13.26 3.87 -5.06
N THR A 7 12.70 3.96 -3.87
CA THR A 7 11.37 4.54 -3.66
C THR A 7 11.44 5.65 -2.61
N ASP A 8 10.32 6.33 -2.39
CA ASP A 8 10.05 7.31 -1.32
C ASP A 8 10.28 6.82 0.13
N ARG A 9 10.65 5.55 0.31
CA ARG A 9 10.93 4.96 1.62
C ARG A 9 12.32 5.38 2.08
N ASN A 10 12.54 5.31 3.39
CA ASN A 10 13.88 5.48 3.94
C ASN A 10 14.84 4.45 3.30
N PRO A 11 16.02 4.84 2.78
CA PRO A 11 16.99 3.91 2.18
C PRO A 11 17.42 2.75 3.09
N ASP A 12 17.37 2.93 4.41
CA ASP A 12 17.70 1.89 5.39
C ASP A 12 16.53 0.92 5.66
N TYR A 13 15.36 1.18 5.09
CA TYR A 13 14.18 0.32 5.23
C TYR A 13 14.17 -0.76 4.15
N GLU A 14 14.39 -2.01 4.58
CA GLU A 14 14.32 -3.17 3.69
C GLU A 14 12.88 -3.41 3.22
N HIS A 15 12.59 -3.12 1.95
CA HIS A 15 11.27 -3.33 1.38
C HIS A 15 11.12 -4.72 0.74
N THR A 16 10.38 -5.58 1.42
CA THR A 16 10.01 -6.93 0.97
C THR A 16 8.49 -7.08 0.88
N LEU A 17 8.02 -8.20 0.31
CA LEU A 17 6.58 -8.50 0.29
C LEU A 17 5.98 -8.59 1.71
N ASP A 18 6.76 -8.97 2.72
CA ASP A 18 6.25 -9.04 4.10
C ASP A 18 6.09 -7.64 4.70
N THR A 19 7.02 -6.73 4.39
CA THR A 19 6.87 -5.32 4.79
C THR A 19 5.77 -4.61 4.00
N LEU A 20 5.56 -4.99 2.73
CA LEU A 20 4.44 -4.53 1.91
C LEU A 20 3.10 -4.91 2.54
N ASP A 21 2.93 -6.13 3.05
CA ASP A 21 1.68 -6.53 3.71
C ASP A 21 1.36 -5.64 4.91
N VAL A 22 2.39 -5.24 5.67
CA VAL A 22 2.19 -4.30 6.80
C VAL A 22 1.77 -2.92 6.28
N GLU A 23 2.39 -2.43 5.21
CA GLU A 23 2.00 -1.17 4.56
C GLU A 23 0.56 -1.19 4.03
N ILE A 24 0.16 -2.27 3.35
CA ILE A 24 -1.21 -2.47 2.87
C ILE A 24 -2.18 -2.49 4.06
N ALA A 25 -1.87 -3.23 5.13
CA ALA A 25 -2.71 -3.26 6.32
C ALA A 25 -2.86 -1.88 6.97
N MET A 26 -1.78 -1.09 7.03
CA MET A 26 -1.80 0.29 7.52
C MET A 26 -2.70 1.18 6.64
N ALA A 27 -2.61 1.05 5.32
CA ALA A 27 -3.41 1.84 4.38
C ALA A 27 -4.92 1.58 4.51
N THR A 28 -5.32 0.39 4.98
CA THR A 28 -6.74 0.03 5.19
C THR A 28 -7.34 0.55 6.51
N LEU A 29 -6.55 1.18 7.38
CA LEU A 29 -7.06 1.73 8.64
C LEU A 29 -7.84 3.03 8.39
N PRO A 30 -8.97 3.25 9.10
CA PRO A 30 -9.83 4.41 8.93
C PRO A 30 -9.31 5.65 9.68
N MET A 31 -7.99 5.89 9.62
CA MET A 31 -7.35 7.00 10.31
C MET A 31 -6.21 7.61 9.50
N ASP A 32 -6.07 8.91 9.64
CA ASP A 32 -5.01 9.67 8.98
C ASP A 32 -3.72 9.61 9.81
N PHE A 33 -2.60 9.48 9.13
CA PHE A 33 -1.28 9.60 9.73
C PHE A 33 -0.23 9.91 8.67
N ASN A 34 0.91 10.44 9.12
CA ASN A 34 2.05 10.64 8.25
C ASN A 34 2.62 9.27 7.84
N ILE A 35 2.53 8.94 6.56
CA ILE A 35 3.00 7.66 6.00
C ILE A 35 4.53 7.47 6.11
N TYR A 36 5.28 8.52 6.46
CA TYR A 36 6.73 8.48 6.71
C TYR A 36 7.07 8.43 8.20
N GLU A 37 6.13 8.73 9.09
CA GLU A 37 6.29 8.70 10.54
C GLU A 37 5.24 7.77 11.15
N LEU A 38 5.46 6.47 10.97
CA LEU A 38 4.50 5.43 11.33
C LEU A 38 4.32 5.33 12.85
N PRO A 39 3.15 5.68 13.42
CA PRO A 39 2.95 5.59 14.86
C PRO A 39 3.04 4.13 15.33
N GLY A 40 3.69 3.89 16.48
CA GLY A 40 3.89 2.52 16.98
C GLY A 40 2.59 1.74 17.22
N SER A 41 1.49 2.42 17.56
CA SER A 41 0.15 1.83 17.69
C SER A 41 -0.41 1.36 16.35
N VAL A 42 -0.29 2.18 15.30
CA VAL A 42 -0.70 1.88 13.92
C VAL A 42 0.05 0.66 13.40
N TYR A 43 1.38 0.67 13.57
CA TYR A 43 2.23 -0.45 13.13
C TYR A 43 1.87 -1.76 13.83
N ARG A 44 1.64 -1.73 15.16
CA ARG A 44 1.19 -2.92 15.92
C ARG A 44 -0.16 -3.44 15.41
N ARG A 45 -1.12 -2.55 15.19
CA ARG A 45 -2.45 -2.94 14.67
C ARG A 45 -2.36 -3.55 13.28
N ALA A 46 -1.55 -2.97 12.39
CA ALA A 46 -1.32 -3.52 11.06
C ALA A 46 -0.73 -4.94 11.10
N LYS A 47 0.25 -5.21 11.98
CA LYS A 47 0.79 -6.57 12.16
C LYS A 47 -0.25 -7.57 12.63
N GLU A 48 -1.20 -7.16 13.48
CA GLU A 48 -2.31 -8.02 13.87
C GLU A 48 -3.26 -8.32 12.71
N ILE A 49 -3.60 -7.30 11.91
CA ILE A 49 -4.42 -7.43 10.71
C ILE A 49 -3.79 -8.42 9.73
N VAL A 50 -2.47 -8.29 9.48
CA VAL A 50 -1.71 -9.23 8.63
C VAL A 50 -1.79 -10.65 9.20
N LYS A 51 -1.50 -10.82 10.49
CA LYS A 51 -1.51 -12.13 11.16
C LYS A 51 -2.87 -12.81 11.11
N LYS A 52 -3.95 -12.04 11.32
CA LYS A 52 -5.34 -12.54 11.33
C LYS A 52 -5.96 -12.59 9.94
N LYS A 53 -5.29 -12.06 8.92
CA LYS A 53 -5.80 -11.89 7.54
C LYS A 53 -7.17 -11.19 7.55
N GLU A 54 -7.28 -10.09 8.30
CA GLU A 54 -8.54 -9.34 8.40
C GLU A 54 -8.89 -8.71 7.03
N SER A 55 -10.18 -8.57 6.74
CA SER A 55 -10.65 -7.78 5.58
C SER A 55 -10.68 -6.30 5.97
N PRO A 56 -10.36 -5.38 5.04
CA PRO A 56 -10.14 -5.60 3.61
C PRO A 56 -8.67 -5.93 3.24
N PHE A 57 -7.76 -6.04 4.22
CA PHE A 57 -6.33 -6.26 3.97
C PHE A 57 -6.07 -7.51 3.11
N LYS A 58 -6.70 -8.65 3.41
CA LYS A 58 -6.39 -9.91 2.71
C LYS A 58 -6.71 -9.83 1.20
N GLU A 59 -7.76 -9.11 0.81
CA GLU A 59 -8.15 -8.90 -0.58
C GLU A 59 -7.15 -8.00 -1.30
N TRP A 60 -6.78 -6.88 -0.67
CA TRP A 60 -5.78 -5.95 -1.21
C TRP A 60 -4.39 -6.58 -1.33
N SER A 61 -3.94 -7.30 -0.31
CA SER A 61 -2.65 -8.01 -0.31
C SER A 61 -2.60 -9.04 -1.44
N ALA A 62 -3.65 -9.85 -1.62
CA ALA A 62 -3.70 -10.82 -2.70
C ALA A 62 -3.60 -10.18 -4.08
N ALA A 63 -4.35 -9.09 -4.31
CA ALA A 63 -4.37 -8.40 -5.60
C ALA A 63 -3.06 -7.64 -5.88
N LEU A 64 -2.51 -6.92 -4.90
CA LEU A 64 -1.27 -6.16 -5.07
C LEU A 64 -0.05 -7.08 -5.24
N ARG A 65 0.02 -8.22 -4.53
CA ARG A 65 1.09 -9.21 -4.72
C ARG A 65 1.06 -9.89 -6.09
N ALA A 66 -0.10 -9.88 -6.76
CA ALA A 66 -0.23 -10.37 -8.13
C ALA A 66 0.23 -9.34 -9.18
N THR A 67 0.42 -8.07 -8.78
CA THR A 67 0.91 -7.01 -9.67
C THR A 67 2.43 -7.16 -9.91
N PRO A 68 2.88 -7.30 -11.17
CA PRO A 68 4.30 -7.31 -11.49
C PRO A 68 5.00 -6.02 -11.02
N GLY A 69 6.18 -6.15 -10.43
CA GLY A 69 6.96 -4.99 -9.97
C GLY A 69 6.33 -4.26 -8.77
N ILE A 70 5.41 -4.86 -8.02
CA ILE A 70 4.72 -4.16 -6.91
C ILE A 70 5.66 -3.51 -5.89
N LEU A 71 6.84 -4.09 -5.67
CA LEU A 71 7.84 -3.55 -4.74
C LEU A 71 8.59 -2.33 -5.26
N ASP A 72 8.45 -2.01 -6.56
CA ASP A 72 9.07 -0.83 -7.16
C ASP A 72 8.22 0.42 -6.92
N TYR A 73 6.92 0.27 -6.64
CA TYR A 73 6.03 1.41 -6.39
C TYR A 73 6.28 2.06 -5.03
N SER A 74 6.12 3.37 -4.97
CA SER A 74 6.25 4.16 -3.75
C SER A 74 5.22 3.77 -2.69
N ARG A 75 5.55 4.02 -1.43
CA ARG A 75 4.59 3.88 -0.32
C ARG A 75 3.41 4.82 -0.54
N ALA A 76 3.65 6.05 -0.96
CA ALA A 76 2.61 7.03 -1.25
C ALA A 76 1.61 6.52 -2.30
N ALA A 77 2.08 5.96 -3.42
CA ALA A 77 1.21 5.44 -4.48
C ALA A 77 0.33 4.29 -3.99
N ILE A 78 0.90 3.36 -3.20
CA ILE A 78 0.15 2.22 -2.65
C ILE A 78 -0.92 2.71 -1.65
N PHE A 79 -0.58 3.64 -0.78
CA PHE A 79 -1.52 4.23 0.17
C PHE A 79 -2.64 5.01 -0.55
N ALA A 80 -2.27 5.88 -1.49
CA ALA A 80 -3.21 6.66 -2.28
C ALA A 80 -4.19 5.76 -3.03
N LEU A 81 -3.71 4.68 -3.65
CA LEU A 81 -4.52 3.71 -4.35
C LEU A 81 -5.58 3.07 -3.44
N ILE A 82 -5.18 2.60 -2.25
CA ILE A 82 -6.08 1.92 -1.32
C ILE A 82 -7.10 2.91 -0.74
N ARG A 83 -6.65 4.10 -0.34
CA ARG A 83 -7.48 5.12 0.33
C ARG A 83 -8.42 5.85 -0.62
N SER A 84 -8.08 5.93 -1.89
CA SER A 84 -8.95 6.51 -2.94
C SER A 84 -10.00 5.54 -3.46
N ALA A 85 -9.89 4.25 -3.13
CA ALA A 85 -10.87 3.26 -3.56
C ALA A 85 -12.18 3.41 -2.78
N HIS A 86 -13.30 3.06 -3.42
CA HIS A 86 -14.58 3.01 -2.73
C HIS A 86 -14.52 1.99 -1.56
N PRO A 87 -15.10 2.27 -0.37
CA PRO A 87 -14.95 1.40 0.81
C PRO A 87 -15.37 -0.05 0.59
N GLU A 88 -16.33 -0.31 -0.30
CA GLU A 88 -16.84 -1.65 -0.61
C GLU A 88 -16.12 -2.33 -1.80
N PHE A 89 -15.13 -1.67 -2.40
CA PHE A 89 -14.55 -2.12 -3.67
C PHE A 89 -13.84 -3.48 -3.57
N TYR A 90 -13.28 -3.78 -2.39
CA TYR A 90 -12.61 -5.05 -2.10
C TYR A 90 -13.54 -6.27 -2.15
N HIS A 91 -14.87 -6.10 -2.08
CA HIS A 91 -15.84 -7.18 -2.23
C HIS A 91 -15.90 -7.76 -3.66
N TYR A 92 -15.28 -7.09 -4.63
CA TYR A 92 -15.35 -7.47 -6.05
C TYR A 92 -13.94 -7.77 -6.61
N PRO A 93 -13.38 -8.99 -6.40
CA PRO A 93 -12.00 -9.31 -6.77
C PRO A 93 -11.63 -9.00 -8.23
N GLY A 94 -12.52 -9.30 -9.18
CA GLY A 94 -12.27 -9.02 -10.61
C GLY A 94 -12.21 -7.52 -10.92
N ARG A 95 -12.94 -6.68 -10.18
CA ARG A 95 -12.88 -5.22 -10.33
C ARG A 95 -11.67 -4.64 -9.59
N LEU A 96 -11.27 -5.25 -8.47
CA LEU A 96 -10.12 -4.84 -7.67
C LEU A 96 -8.84 -4.83 -8.50
N GLN A 97 -8.55 -5.92 -9.23
CA GLN A 97 -7.37 -5.95 -10.10
C GLN A 97 -7.43 -4.93 -11.24
N GLY A 98 -8.60 -4.77 -11.87
CA GLY A 98 -8.79 -3.78 -12.93
C GLY A 98 -8.55 -2.34 -12.44
N TYR A 99 -8.97 -2.03 -11.22
CA TYR A 99 -8.69 -0.74 -10.58
C TYR A 99 -7.21 -0.55 -10.27
N ILE A 100 -6.53 -1.56 -9.71
CA ILE A 100 -5.09 -1.49 -9.46
C ILE A 100 -4.36 -1.17 -10.77
N ASN A 101 -4.64 -1.92 -11.84
CA ASN A 101 -4.00 -1.72 -13.13
C ASN A 101 -4.29 -0.34 -13.76
N ALA A 102 -5.44 0.25 -13.46
CA ALA A 102 -5.85 1.55 -14.00
C ALA A 102 -5.30 2.75 -13.19
N ASN A 103 -5.00 2.57 -11.91
CA ASN A 103 -4.70 3.68 -11.00
C ASN A 103 -3.28 3.61 -10.40
N LEU A 104 -2.63 2.43 -10.39
CA LEU A 104 -1.24 2.29 -9.94
C LEU A 104 -0.28 2.57 -11.10
N THR A 105 -0.26 3.83 -11.56
CA THR A 105 0.42 4.29 -12.78
C THR A 105 1.65 5.15 -12.53
N GLU A 106 2.11 5.22 -11.28
CA GLU A 106 3.31 5.97 -10.90
C GLU A 106 4.54 5.52 -11.71
N THR A 107 5.34 6.50 -12.13
CA THR A 107 6.58 6.30 -12.91
C THR A 107 7.83 6.83 -12.21
N ASP A 108 7.70 7.80 -11.30
CA ASP A 108 8.76 8.24 -10.40
C ASP A 108 8.46 7.73 -8.99
N HIS A 109 9.15 6.66 -8.61
CA HIS A 109 8.93 5.98 -7.34
C HIS A 109 9.68 6.64 -6.17
N GLU A 110 10.73 7.41 -6.44
CA GLU A 110 11.55 8.10 -5.44
C GLU A 110 10.90 9.42 -5.01
N ASN A 111 10.18 10.09 -5.93
CA ASN A 111 9.56 11.40 -5.70
C ASN A 111 8.05 11.40 -6.05
N PRO A 112 7.18 10.88 -5.15
CA PRO A 112 5.74 10.87 -5.38
C PRO A 112 5.18 12.28 -5.55
N THR A 113 4.15 12.42 -6.37
CA THR A 113 3.49 13.71 -6.62
C THR A 113 2.76 14.22 -5.37
N GLU A 114 2.53 15.54 -5.28
CA GLU A 114 1.74 16.13 -4.20
C GLU A 114 0.31 15.56 -4.12
N GLU A 115 -0.26 15.21 -5.28
CA GLU A 115 -1.56 14.54 -5.37
C GLU A 115 -1.54 13.16 -4.69
N ALA A 116 -0.54 12.33 -4.99
CA ALA A 116 -0.36 11.03 -4.36
C ALA A 116 -0.14 11.18 -2.84
N LEU A 117 0.68 12.14 -2.42
CA LEU A 117 0.92 12.42 -1.00
C LEU A 117 -0.33 12.90 -0.27
N THR A 118 -1.22 13.63 -0.96
CA THR A 118 -2.49 14.10 -0.38
C THR A 118 -3.49 12.96 -0.27
N ALA A 119 -3.64 12.15 -1.33
CA ALA A 119 -4.53 10.98 -1.34
C ALA A 119 -4.06 9.86 -0.39
N ALA A 120 -2.77 9.83 -0.07
CA ALA A 120 -2.19 8.86 0.85
C ALA A 120 -2.41 9.21 2.33
N ARG A 121 -2.96 10.38 2.69
CA ARG A 121 -3.16 10.82 4.09
C ARG A 121 -4.33 10.16 4.78
#